data_AF-A0AAE7E8A2-F1
#
_entry.id   AF-A0AAE7E8A2-F1
#
_cell.length_a   1.000
_cell.length_b   1.000
_cell.length_c   1.000
_cell.angle_alpha   90.00
_cell.angle_beta   90.00
_cell.angle_gamma   90.00
#
_symmetry.space_group_name_H-M   'P 1'
#
loop_
_entity.id
_entity.type
_entity.pdbx_description
1 polymer ?
#
loop_
_entity_poly.entity_id
_entity_poly.type
_entity_poly.pdbx_seq_one_letter_code
_entity_poly.pdbx_strand_id
1 'polypeptide(L)'
;MSLKKITSLTMLLSMLVMTFTGILLFITPPGRVANWSNWEILGLTKDLIANFHTTFMVLFIVATILHIFYNIKPMLSYMKNSLREFVFFTKEMIVSLIVFVLFICGTAFGFFPFSTFLDFGDKVKNSWEKQAGTAPYAHAELSSLKSFTKKIGFDLEESKIILQKNNIIFEEENSLSQIAKQNDTSPSFIYELLKKNLKNSNQTIPLTGLGKKSIEEVASTLNISVDEFILKLKELGIEAKKDDKFKNIAEQYDMSVMDILTKLGYQKE
;
A
#
# COMPACT_ATOMS: atom_id res chain seq x y z
N MET A 1 23.72 -36.25 -11.62
CA MET A 1 22.97 -34.98 -11.86
C MET A 1 23.89 -33.81 -11.53
N SER A 2 23.90 -32.71 -12.30
CA SER A 2 24.84 -31.60 -12.06
C SER A 2 24.23 -30.53 -11.14
N LEU A 3 24.70 -30.43 -9.90
CA LEU A 3 24.26 -29.42 -8.92
C LEU A 3 24.35 -28.00 -9.49
N LYS A 4 25.43 -27.68 -10.22
CA LYS A 4 25.62 -26.40 -10.90
C LYS A 4 24.48 -26.05 -11.86
N LYS A 5 24.03 -27.01 -12.67
CA LYS A 5 22.93 -26.80 -13.64
C LYS A 5 21.59 -26.62 -12.92
N ILE A 6 21.33 -27.44 -11.90
CA ILE A 6 20.11 -27.35 -11.08
C ILE A 6 20.03 -25.97 -10.44
N THR A 7 21.07 -25.54 -9.72
CA THR A 7 21.10 -24.23 -9.04
C THR A 7 20.85 -23.08 -10.01
N SER A 8 21.46 -23.11 -11.20
CA SER A 8 21.28 -22.05 -12.19
C SER A 8 19.86 -22.01 -12.75
N LEU A 9 19.25 -23.18 -13.02
CA LEU A 9 17.86 -23.27 -13.47
C LEU A 9 16.87 -22.88 -12.36
N THR A 10 17.10 -23.30 -11.11
CA THR A 10 16.29 -22.90 -9.95
C THR A 10 16.35 -21.39 -9.74
N MET A 11 17.53 -20.77 -9.85
CA MET A 11 17.69 -19.32 -9.78
C MET A 11 16.88 -18.61 -10.87
N LEU A 12 16.95 -19.09 -12.12
CA LEU A 12 16.18 -18.53 -13.23
C LEU A 12 14.66 -18.65 -13.01
N LEU A 13 14.17 -19.84 -12.65
CA LEU A 13 12.74 -20.05 -12.40
C LEU A 13 12.25 -19.19 -11.22
N SER A 14 13.07 -19.05 -10.17
CA SER A 14 12.73 -18.18 -9.03
C SER A 14 12.68 -16.72 -9.44
N MET A 15 13.59 -16.26 -10.31
CA MET A 15 13.57 -14.89 -10.84
C MET A 15 12.30 -14.59 -11.64
N LEU A 16 11.80 -15.55 -12.44
CA LEU A 16 10.55 -15.39 -13.18
C LEU A 16 9.35 -15.23 -12.25
N VAL A 17 9.24 -16.08 -11.22
CA VAL A 17 8.16 -15.99 -10.22
C VAL A 17 8.26 -14.69 -9.42
N MET A 18 9.46 -14.30 -9.01
CA MET A 18 9.72 -13.03 -8.31
C MET A 18 9.33 -11.81 -9.15
N THR A 19 9.65 -11.81 -10.44
CA THR A 19 9.30 -10.73 -11.36
C THR A 19 7.80 -10.63 -11.53
N PHE A 20 7.13 -11.76 -11.79
CA PHE A 20 5.68 -11.81 -11.94
C PHE A 20 4.97 -11.33 -10.67
N THR A 21 5.32 -11.89 -9.51
CA THR A 21 4.73 -11.50 -8.22
C THR A 21 5.09 -10.07 -7.82
N GLY A 22 6.29 -9.58 -8.16
CA GLY A 22 6.69 -8.19 -7.94
C GLY A 22 5.87 -7.18 -8.75
N ILE A 23 5.57 -7.50 -10.02
CA ILE A 23 4.64 -6.71 -10.84
C ILE A 23 3.25 -6.68 -10.21
N LEU A 24 2.74 -7.85 -9.79
CA LEU A 24 1.45 -7.91 -9.11
C LEU A 24 1.44 -7.07 -7.83
N LEU A 25 2.47 -7.18 -6.98
CA LEU A 25 2.60 -6.37 -5.76
C LEU A 25 2.69 -4.87 -6.04
N PHE A 26 3.30 -4.47 -7.15
CA PHE A 26 3.37 -3.07 -7.57
C PHE A 26 1.99 -2.50 -7.90
N ILE A 27 1.11 -3.30 -8.53
CA ILE A 27 -0.25 -2.88 -8.88
C ILE A 27 -1.28 -3.10 -7.76
N THR A 28 -1.00 -4.00 -6.81
CA THR A 28 -1.96 -4.33 -5.74
C THR A 28 -2.29 -3.11 -4.86
N PRO A 29 -3.54 -3.00 -4.38
CA PRO A 29 -3.90 -1.96 -3.43
C PRO A 29 -3.08 -2.01 -2.13
N PRO A 30 -3.03 -0.90 -1.38
CA PRO A 30 -2.55 -0.91 0.02
C PRO A 30 -3.29 -1.97 0.86
N GLY A 31 -2.62 -2.54 1.87
CA GLY A 31 -3.20 -3.64 2.67
C GLY A 31 -4.55 -3.30 3.30
N ARG A 32 -4.69 -2.07 3.79
CA ARG A 32 -5.97 -1.54 4.30
C ARG A 32 -7.11 -1.64 3.29
N VAL A 33 -6.85 -1.29 2.03
CA VAL A 33 -7.87 -1.33 0.97
C VAL A 33 -8.12 -2.76 0.54
N ALA A 34 -7.05 -3.54 0.36
CA ALA A 34 -7.14 -4.94 -0.03
C ALA A 34 -8.02 -5.76 0.93
N ASN A 35 -7.81 -5.59 2.24
CA ASN A 35 -8.57 -6.30 3.27
C ASN A 35 -10.00 -5.74 3.42
N TRP A 36 -10.17 -4.42 3.23
CA TRP A 36 -11.48 -3.78 3.33
C TRP A 36 -12.41 -4.16 2.19
N SER A 37 -11.88 -4.31 0.98
CA SER A 37 -12.65 -4.63 -0.22
C SER A 37 -12.64 -6.12 -0.58
N ASN A 38 -11.97 -6.97 0.19
CA ASN A 38 -11.65 -8.36 -0.20
C ASN A 38 -11.07 -8.43 -1.62
N TRP A 39 -10.02 -7.64 -1.87
CA TRP A 39 -9.40 -7.56 -3.19
C TRP A 39 -8.71 -8.87 -3.58
N GLU A 40 -8.97 -9.31 -4.80
CA GLU A 40 -8.34 -10.47 -5.41
C GLU A 40 -8.06 -10.22 -6.89
N ILE A 41 -7.01 -10.85 -7.42
CA ILE A 41 -6.72 -10.89 -8.86
C ILE A 41 -6.45 -12.34 -9.27
N LEU A 42 -7.13 -12.83 -10.31
CA LEU A 42 -7.01 -14.22 -10.77
C LEU A 42 -7.24 -15.26 -9.64
N GLY A 43 -8.12 -14.95 -8.68
CA GLY A 43 -8.38 -15.81 -7.51
C GLY A 43 -7.24 -15.83 -6.48
N LEU A 44 -6.28 -14.92 -6.58
CA LEU A 44 -5.19 -14.76 -5.61
C LEU A 44 -5.44 -13.50 -4.77
N THR A 45 -5.46 -13.69 -3.45
CA THR A 45 -5.43 -12.58 -2.50
C THR A 45 -4.08 -11.88 -2.55
N LYS A 46 -4.06 -10.62 -2.12
CA LYS A 46 -2.81 -9.88 -1.94
C LYS A 46 -1.80 -10.63 -1.06
N ASP A 47 -2.27 -11.19 0.06
CA ASP A 47 -1.41 -11.90 1.01
C ASP A 47 -0.79 -13.15 0.40
N LEU A 48 -1.53 -13.89 -0.43
CA LEU A 48 -1.01 -15.06 -1.11
C LEU A 48 0.07 -14.68 -2.14
N ILE A 49 -0.13 -13.59 -2.89
CA ILE A 49 0.89 -13.06 -3.82
C ILE A 49 2.15 -12.65 -3.05
N ALA A 50 2.00 -11.97 -1.91
CA ALA A 50 3.11 -11.58 -1.05
C ALA A 50 3.86 -12.80 -0.46
N ASN A 51 3.13 -13.85 -0.10
CA ASN A 51 3.70 -15.10 0.40
C ASN A 51 4.53 -15.82 -0.68
N PHE A 52 4.01 -15.91 -1.91
CA PHE A 52 4.79 -16.43 -3.04
C PHE A 52 6.05 -15.60 -3.27
N HIS A 53 5.93 -14.28 -3.34
CA HIS A 53 7.10 -13.41 -3.52
C HIS A 53 8.15 -13.64 -2.42
N THR A 54 7.75 -13.66 -1.16
CA THR A 54 8.67 -13.78 -0.02
C THR A 54 9.37 -15.14 0.02
N THR A 55 8.62 -16.23 -0.19
CA THR A 55 9.18 -17.59 -0.18
C THR A 55 10.13 -17.83 -1.36
N PHE A 56 9.78 -17.36 -2.56
CA PHE A 56 10.68 -17.42 -3.72
C PHE A 56 11.88 -16.48 -3.61
N MET A 57 11.78 -15.37 -2.87
CA MET A 57 12.93 -14.50 -2.57
C MET A 57 13.99 -15.26 -1.77
N VAL A 58 13.59 -16.01 -0.74
CA VAL A 58 14.51 -16.83 0.06
C VAL A 58 15.19 -17.89 -0.82
N LEU A 59 14.40 -18.59 -1.65
CA LEU A 59 14.94 -19.57 -2.60
C LEU A 59 15.92 -18.93 -3.59
N PHE A 60 15.60 -17.75 -4.11
CA PHE A 60 16.44 -17.01 -5.04
C PHE A 60 17.76 -16.58 -4.40
N ILE A 61 17.76 -16.11 -3.15
CA ILE A 61 18.98 -15.74 -2.40
C ILE A 61 19.89 -16.97 -2.22
N VAL A 62 19.33 -18.08 -1.72
CA VAL A 62 20.09 -19.32 -1.53
C VAL A 62 20.66 -19.83 -2.86
N ALA A 63 19.84 -19.84 -3.91
CA ALA A 63 20.27 -20.25 -5.24
C ALA A 63 21.36 -19.32 -5.80
N THR A 64 21.29 -18.01 -5.53
CA THR A 64 22.29 -17.03 -5.96
C THR A 64 23.63 -17.25 -5.26
N ILE A 65 23.62 -17.47 -3.94
CA ILE A 65 24.85 -17.79 -3.18
C ILE A 65 25.52 -19.05 -3.74
N LEU A 66 24.74 -20.12 -3.93
CA LEU A 66 25.24 -21.36 -4.52
C LEU A 66 25.71 -21.15 -5.98
N HIS A 67 25.01 -20.32 -6.75
CA HIS A 67 25.39 -20.00 -8.12
C HIS A 67 26.74 -19.28 -8.17
N ILE A 68 26.96 -18.28 -7.32
CA ILE A 68 28.25 -17.59 -7.19
C ILE A 68 29.35 -18.58 -6.78
N PHE A 69 29.11 -19.43 -5.78
CA PHE A 69 30.06 -20.43 -5.32
C PHE A 69 30.48 -21.40 -6.44
N TYR A 70 29.52 -21.97 -7.17
CA TYR A 70 29.80 -22.88 -8.28
C TYR A 70 30.35 -22.20 -9.55
N ASN A 71 30.26 -20.86 -9.65
CA ASN A 71 30.69 -20.06 -10.80
C ASN A 71 31.77 -19.03 -10.46
N ILE A 72 32.50 -19.19 -9.35
CA ILE A 72 33.49 -18.22 -8.90
C ILE A 72 34.63 -18.01 -9.93
N LYS A 73 35.05 -19.09 -10.62
CA LYS A 73 36.09 -19.02 -11.66
C LYS A 73 35.66 -18.13 -12.84
N PRO A 74 34.49 -18.35 -13.47
CA PRO A 74 33.91 -17.40 -14.42
C PRO A 74 33.80 -15.98 -13.89
N MET A 75 33.28 -15.78 -12.67
CA MET A 75 33.11 -14.44 -12.11
C MET A 75 34.43 -13.68 -11.96
N LEU A 76 35.46 -14.34 -11.40
CA LEU A 76 36.79 -13.75 -11.26
C LEU A 76 37.45 -13.46 -12.62
N SER A 77 37.02 -14.12 -13.70
CA SER A 77 37.52 -13.83 -15.04
C SER A 77 37.12 -12.44 -15.53
N TYR A 78 35.99 -11.89 -15.08
CA TYR A 78 35.57 -10.52 -15.43
C TYR A 78 36.42 -9.44 -14.75
N MET A 79 37.18 -9.83 -13.73
CA MET A 79 38.13 -8.97 -13.01
C MET A 79 39.56 -9.18 -13.49
N LYS A 80 39.77 -9.80 -14.66
CA LYS A 80 41.10 -10.00 -15.24
C LYS A 80 41.35 -9.03 -16.39
N ASN A 81 42.57 -8.50 -16.47
CA ASN A 81 42.99 -7.66 -17.59
C ASN A 81 43.31 -8.51 -18.85
N SER A 82 43.68 -7.86 -19.96
CA SER A 82 44.09 -8.53 -21.21
C SER A 82 45.30 -9.46 -21.03
N LEU A 83 46.08 -9.30 -19.96
CA LEU A 83 47.24 -10.11 -19.59
C LEU A 83 46.88 -11.25 -18.60
N ARG A 84 45.59 -11.42 -18.28
CA ARG A 84 45.03 -12.40 -17.33
C ARG A 84 45.39 -12.18 -15.86
N GLU A 85 45.88 -11.00 -15.51
CA GLU A 85 46.15 -10.59 -14.13
C GLU A 85 44.88 -10.07 -13.47
N PHE A 86 44.74 -10.33 -12.16
CA PHE A 86 43.60 -9.84 -11.39
C PHE A 86 43.71 -8.33 -11.16
N VAL A 87 42.67 -7.59 -11.57
CA VAL A 87 42.52 -6.15 -11.39
C VAL A 87 41.12 -5.89 -10.85
N PHE A 88 41.02 -5.29 -9.66
CA PHE A 88 39.73 -5.06 -9.02
C PHE A 88 38.89 -3.99 -9.76
N PHE A 89 39.52 -2.91 -10.21
CA PHE A 89 38.87 -1.81 -10.93
C PHE A 89 39.07 -1.91 -12.44
N THR A 90 38.49 -2.93 -13.07
CA THR A 90 38.38 -2.96 -14.53
C THR A 90 37.45 -1.85 -15.02
N LYS A 91 37.51 -1.50 -16.32
CA LYS A 91 36.62 -0.50 -16.92
C LYS A 91 35.15 -0.90 -16.71
N GLU A 92 34.87 -2.18 -16.84
CA GLU A 92 33.56 -2.79 -16.65
C GLU A 92 33.09 -2.65 -15.21
N MET A 93 33.96 -2.92 -14.21
CA MET A 93 33.64 -2.73 -12.79
C MET A 93 33.32 -1.27 -12.47
N ILE A 94 34.08 -0.32 -13.02
CA ILE A 94 33.84 1.12 -12.83
C ILE A 94 32.47 1.50 -13.42
N VAL A 95 32.15 1.05 -14.64
CA VAL A 95 30.84 1.31 -15.25
C VAL A 95 29.71 0.69 -14.42
N SER A 96 29.85 -0.56 -13.96
CA SER A 96 28.86 -1.19 -13.07
C SER A 96 28.68 -0.42 -11.77
N LEU A 97 29.77 0.08 -11.16
CA LEU A 97 29.73 0.87 -9.94
C LEU A 97 29.03 2.22 -10.15
N ILE A 98 29.31 2.90 -11.28
CA ILE A 98 28.64 4.16 -11.62
C ILE A 98 27.13 3.94 -11.78
N VAL A 99 26.70 2.89 -12.49
CA VAL A 99 25.28 2.57 -12.64
C VAL A 99 24.65 2.26 -11.28
N PHE A 100 25.32 1.50 -10.43
CA PHE A 100 24.86 1.19 -9.07
C PHE A 100 24.68 2.46 -8.22
N VAL A 101 25.69 3.33 -8.17
CA VAL A 101 25.63 4.61 -7.45
C VAL A 101 24.54 5.52 -8.02
N LEU A 102 24.39 5.57 -9.35
CA LEU A 102 23.34 6.34 -10.00
C LEU A 102 21.95 5.91 -9.55
N PHE A 103 21.68 4.60 -9.46
CA PHE A 103 20.38 4.10 -8.99
C PHE A 103 20.14 4.41 -7.50
N ILE A 104 21.17 4.30 -6.66
CA ILE A 104 21.07 4.65 -5.23
C ILE A 104 20.78 6.14 -5.06
N CYS A 105 21.65 7.00 -5.61
CA CYS A 105 21.52 8.45 -5.46
C CYS A 105 20.27 8.96 -6.16
N GLY A 106 19.98 8.49 -7.37
CA GLY A 106 18.80 8.89 -8.13
C GLY A 106 17.50 8.58 -7.41
N THR A 107 17.39 7.40 -6.78
CA THR A 107 16.23 7.03 -5.95
C THR A 107 16.19 7.83 -4.65
N ALA A 108 17.32 7.95 -3.93
CA ALA A 108 17.38 8.61 -2.62
C ALA A 108 17.08 10.11 -2.69
N PHE A 109 17.54 10.79 -3.75
CA PHE A 109 17.32 12.23 -3.94
C PHE A 109 16.13 12.57 -4.85
N GLY A 110 15.38 11.56 -5.32
CA GLY A 110 14.18 11.78 -6.14
C GLY A 110 14.46 12.38 -7.52
N PHE A 111 15.62 12.09 -8.12
CA PHE A 111 15.96 12.58 -9.46
C PHE A 111 15.12 11.91 -10.55
N PHE A 112 14.92 12.61 -11.67
CA PHE A 112 14.37 12.01 -12.88
C PHE A 112 15.32 10.91 -13.40
N PRO A 113 14.84 9.74 -13.85
CA PRO A 113 13.43 9.32 -13.99
C PRO A 113 12.86 8.55 -12.77
N PHE A 114 13.63 8.41 -11.68
CA PHE A 114 13.26 7.59 -10.53
C PHE A 114 12.00 8.10 -9.81
N SER A 115 11.92 9.40 -9.55
CA SER A 115 10.73 10.02 -8.94
C SER A 115 9.48 9.79 -9.78
N THR A 116 9.57 9.95 -11.10
CA THR A 116 8.44 9.70 -12.02
C THR A 116 7.91 8.27 -11.93
N PHE A 117 8.80 7.28 -11.84
CA PHE A 117 8.41 5.88 -11.67
C PHE A 117 7.75 5.61 -10.32
N LEU A 118 8.27 6.20 -9.23
CA LEU A 118 7.70 6.08 -7.89
C LEU A 118 6.33 6.76 -7.79
N ASP A 119 6.18 7.96 -8.35
CA ASP A 119 4.91 8.69 -8.41
C ASP A 119 3.85 7.92 -9.21
N PHE A 120 4.24 7.23 -10.28
CA PHE A 120 3.35 6.33 -11.00
C PHE A 120 2.84 5.20 -10.09
N GLY A 121 3.73 4.57 -9.31
CA GLY A 121 3.35 3.56 -8.32
C GLY A 121 2.39 4.10 -7.24
N ASP A 122 2.61 5.32 -6.77
CA ASP A 122 1.71 6.00 -5.83
C ASP A 122 0.33 6.27 -6.45
N LYS A 123 0.28 6.72 -7.71
CA LYS A 123 -0.98 6.96 -8.43
C LYS A 123 -1.80 5.67 -8.57
N VAL A 124 -1.16 4.55 -8.92
CA VAL A 124 -1.82 3.23 -9.00
C VAL A 124 -2.36 2.81 -7.63
N LYS A 125 -1.61 3.03 -6.54
CA LYS A 125 -2.09 2.72 -5.19
C LYS A 125 -3.27 3.58 -4.77
N ASN A 126 -3.25 4.88 -5.08
CA ASN A 126 -4.28 5.83 -4.71
C ASN A 126 -5.58 5.65 -5.52
N SER A 127 -5.51 5.15 -6.77
CA SER A 127 -6.73 4.89 -7.55
C SER A 127 -7.62 3.84 -6.90
N TRP A 128 -7.05 2.86 -6.20
CA TRP A 128 -7.81 1.87 -5.46
C TRP A 128 -8.61 2.46 -4.29
N GLU A 129 -8.05 3.43 -3.56
CA GLU A 129 -8.75 4.11 -2.46
C GLU A 129 -9.99 4.87 -2.95
N LYS A 130 -9.93 5.44 -4.17
CA LYS A 130 -11.08 6.12 -4.79
C LYS A 130 -12.18 5.14 -5.20
N GLN A 131 -11.83 3.95 -5.68
CA GLN A 131 -12.80 2.98 -6.18
C GLN A 131 -13.45 2.14 -5.07
N ALA A 132 -12.65 1.64 -4.13
CA ALA A 132 -13.09 0.71 -3.10
C ALA A 132 -13.57 1.41 -1.80
N GLY A 133 -13.35 2.72 -1.71
CA GLY A 133 -13.59 3.48 -0.49
C GLY A 133 -12.57 3.19 0.61
N THR A 134 -12.69 3.91 1.71
CA THR A 134 -11.80 3.78 2.87
C THR A 134 -12.59 3.30 4.07
N ALA A 135 -12.02 2.34 4.81
CA ALA A 135 -12.52 1.97 6.13
C ALA A 135 -12.62 3.22 7.04
N PRO A 136 -13.64 3.30 7.91
CA PRO A 136 -13.84 4.45 8.80
C PRO A 136 -12.67 4.64 9.78
N TYR A 137 -11.98 3.55 10.14
CA TYR A 137 -10.77 3.57 10.95
C TYR A 137 -9.84 2.39 10.58
N ALA A 138 -8.61 2.41 11.10
CA ALA A 138 -7.62 1.37 10.83
C ALA A 138 -8.08 0.00 11.36
N HIS A 139 -7.95 -1.04 10.52
CA HIS A 139 -8.33 -2.41 10.87
C HIS A 139 -9.80 -2.59 11.24
N ALA A 140 -10.68 -1.77 10.65
CA ALA A 140 -12.13 -1.90 10.89
C ALA A 140 -12.68 -3.27 10.46
N GLU A 141 -12.09 -3.89 9.45
CA GLU A 141 -12.42 -5.24 8.99
C GLU A 141 -12.25 -6.31 10.07
N LEU A 142 -11.37 -6.07 11.05
CA LEU A 142 -11.08 -7.00 12.15
C LEU A 142 -11.99 -6.77 13.37
N SER A 143 -12.73 -5.66 13.40
CA SER A 143 -13.63 -5.36 14.52
C SER A 143 -14.88 -6.22 14.44
N SER A 144 -15.32 -6.75 15.59
CA SER A 144 -16.62 -7.41 15.69
C SER A 144 -17.75 -6.47 15.27
N LEU A 145 -18.86 -7.00 14.76
CA LEU A 145 -20.01 -6.17 14.38
C LEU A 145 -20.42 -5.22 15.52
N LYS A 146 -20.47 -5.73 16.74
CA LYS A 146 -20.78 -4.96 17.96
C LYS A 146 -19.79 -3.84 18.27
N SER A 147 -18.48 -4.13 18.16
CA SER A 147 -17.45 -3.12 18.39
C SER A 147 -17.43 -2.07 17.28
N PHE A 148 -17.63 -2.52 16.04
CA PHE A 148 -17.68 -1.68 14.85
C PHE A 148 -18.83 -0.68 14.92
N THR A 149 -20.06 -1.13 15.16
CA THR A 149 -21.24 -0.25 15.24
C THR A 149 -21.10 0.76 16.37
N LYS A 150 -20.66 0.32 17.55
CA LYS A 150 -20.39 1.21 18.69
C LYS A 150 -19.39 2.30 18.35
N LYS A 151 -18.30 1.96 17.65
CA LYS A 151 -17.21 2.90 17.35
C LYS A 151 -17.57 3.94 16.30
N ILE A 152 -18.50 3.64 15.40
CA ILE A 152 -18.96 4.57 14.36
C ILE A 152 -20.30 5.24 14.70
N GLY A 153 -20.85 4.97 15.89
CA GLY A 153 -22.12 5.56 16.35
C GLY A 153 -23.38 4.97 15.70
N PHE A 154 -23.32 3.71 15.26
CA PHE A 154 -24.49 3.00 14.73
C PHE A 154 -25.19 2.23 15.85
N ASP A 155 -26.52 2.25 15.85
CA ASP A 155 -27.31 1.41 16.76
C ASP A 155 -27.16 -0.07 16.36
N LEU A 156 -26.81 -0.91 17.32
CA LEU A 156 -26.55 -2.33 17.07
C LEU A 156 -27.83 -3.07 16.68
N GLU A 157 -28.97 -2.80 17.33
CA GLU A 157 -30.22 -3.49 17.04
C GLU A 157 -30.75 -3.11 15.64
N GLU A 158 -30.72 -1.82 15.30
CA GLU A 158 -31.08 -1.36 13.95
C GLU A 158 -30.15 -1.94 12.88
N SER A 159 -28.83 -1.99 13.16
CA SER A 159 -27.85 -2.59 12.26
C SER A 159 -28.17 -4.07 12.00
N LYS A 160 -28.52 -4.83 13.05
CA LYS A 160 -28.92 -6.23 12.93
C LYS A 160 -30.17 -6.41 12.07
N ILE A 161 -31.19 -5.58 12.26
CA ILE A 161 -32.41 -5.60 11.43
C ILE A 161 -32.08 -5.36 9.96
N ILE A 162 -31.21 -4.39 9.66
CA ILE A 162 -30.77 -4.10 8.29
C ILE A 162 -30.05 -5.30 7.68
N LEU A 163 -29.12 -5.92 8.41
CA LEU A 163 -28.38 -7.08 7.91
C LEU A 163 -29.32 -8.27 7.67
N GLN A 164 -30.24 -8.56 8.59
CA GLN A 164 -31.26 -9.61 8.42
C GLN A 164 -32.15 -9.36 7.20
N LYS A 165 -32.63 -8.12 7.02
CA LYS A 165 -33.47 -7.74 5.88
C LYS A 165 -32.75 -7.92 4.53
N ASN A 166 -31.42 -7.84 4.53
CA ASN A 166 -30.60 -8.04 3.33
C ASN A 166 -30.02 -9.46 3.24
N ASN A 167 -30.54 -10.42 4.03
CA ASN A 167 -30.13 -11.82 4.06
C ASN A 167 -28.64 -12.02 4.38
N ILE A 168 -28.04 -11.14 5.17
CA ILE A 168 -26.67 -11.29 5.64
C ILE A 168 -26.68 -12.15 6.90
N ILE A 169 -25.94 -13.25 6.87
CA ILE A 169 -25.66 -14.13 8.01
C ILE A 169 -24.61 -13.46 8.88
N PHE A 170 -24.88 -13.22 10.16
CA PHE A 170 -23.92 -12.59 11.05
C PHE A 170 -24.04 -13.11 12.48
N GLU A 171 -22.96 -12.92 13.25
CA GLU A 171 -22.95 -13.00 14.70
C GLU A 171 -22.29 -11.73 15.23
N GLU A 172 -22.77 -11.23 16.38
CA GLU A 172 -22.34 -9.93 16.90
C GLU A 172 -20.84 -9.84 17.22
N GLU A 173 -20.26 -10.97 17.63
CA GLU A 173 -18.85 -11.08 18.01
C GLU A 173 -17.95 -11.44 16.81
N ASN A 174 -18.52 -11.82 15.67
CA ASN A 174 -17.74 -12.04 14.45
C ASN A 174 -17.27 -10.70 13.88
N SER A 175 -16.02 -10.69 13.42
CA SER A 175 -15.44 -9.56 12.69
C SER A 175 -16.18 -9.29 11.39
N LEU A 176 -16.15 -8.05 10.91
CA LEU A 176 -16.70 -7.73 9.59
C LEU A 176 -16.08 -8.58 8.47
N SER A 177 -14.79 -8.93 8.57
CA SER A 177 -14.12 -9.83 7.63
C SER A 177 -14.70 -11.25 7.66
N GLN A 178 -14.98 -11.80 8.85
CA GLN A 178 -15.63 -13.11 8.99
C GLN A 178 -17.05 -13.10 8.44
N ILE A 179 -17.84 -12.08 8.79
CA ILE A 179 -19.20 -11.90 8.27
C ILE A 179 -19.16 -11.77 6.74
N ALA A 180 -18.27 -10.94 6.21
CA ALA A 180 -18.12 -10.78 4.77
C ALA A 180 -17.79 -12.10 4.05
N LYS A 181 -16.87 -12.90 4.63
CA LYS A 181 -16.49 -14.20 4.09
C LYS A 181 -17.63 -15.22 4.11
N GLN A 182 -18.45 -15.23 5.16
CA GLN A 182 -19.62 -16.13 5.25
C GLN A 182 -20.71 -15.79 4.24
N ASN A 183 -20.70 -14.58 3.69
CA ASN A 183 -21.74 -14.07 2.79
C ASN A 183 -21.20 -13.74 1.39
N ASP A 184 -20.03 -14.26 1.02
CA ASP A 184 -19.37 -14.03 -0.27
C ASP A 184 -19.35 -12.54 -0.68
N THR A 185 -19.09 -11.67 0.29
CA THR A 185 -19.08 -10.20 0.13
C THR A 185 -17.82 -9.59 0.71
N SER A 186 -17.78 -8.27 0.91
CA SER A 186 -16.65 -7.54 1.51
C SER A 186 -17.04 -6.75 2.77
N PRO A 187 -16.10 -6.48 3.68
CA PRO A 187 -16.33 -5.54 4.80
C PRO A 187 -16.86 -4.17 4.32
N SER A 188 -16.33 -3.68 3.19
CA SER A 188 -16.78 -2.44 2.57
C SER A 188 -18.26 -2.46 2.18
N PHE A 189 -18.75 -3.58 1.65
CA PHE A 189 -20.15 -3.74 1.28
C PHE A 189 -21.06 -3.69 2.51
N ILE A 190 -20.69 -4.41 3.58
CA ILE A 190 -21.45 -4.41 4.83
C ILE A 190 -21.53 -3.00 5.42
N TYR A 191 -20.42 -2.28 5.45
CA TYR A 191 -20.39 -0.90 5.93
C TYR A 191 -21.26 0.03 5.08
N GLU A 192 -21.14 0.00 3.75
CA GLU A 192 -21.94 0.85 2.87
C GLU A 192 -23.43 0.51 2.93
N LEU A 193 -23.77 -0.76 3.11
CA LEU A 193 -25.14 -1.20 3.37
C LEU A 193 -25.71 -0.58 4.64
N LEU A 194 -24.99 -0.67 5.75
CA LEU A 194 -25.39 -0.08 7.03
C LEU A 194 -25.50 1.44 6.92
N LYS A 195 -24.46 2.10 6.41
CA LYS A 195 -24.39 3.55 6.22
C LYS A 195 -25.52 4.10 5.34
N LYS A 196 -25.91 3.38 4.28
CA LYS A 196 -27.02 3.81 3.41
C LYS A 196 -28.38 3.77 4.12
N ASN A 197 -28.59 2.79 5.01
CA ASN A 197 -29.87 2.57 5.69
C ASN A 197 -29.97 3.31 7.04
N LEU A 198 -28.84 3.58 7.71
CA LEU A 198 -28.77 4.30 9.00
C LEU A 198 -28.52 5.80 8.85
N LYS A 199 -28.81 6.37 7.67
CA LYS A 199 -28.49 7.76 7.29
C LYS A 199 -29.31 8.85 8.02
N ASN A 200 -29.66 8.58 9.28
CA ASN A 200 -30.19 9.51 10.27
C ASN A 200 -29.31 9.66 11.54
N SER A 201 -28.13 9.03 11.64
CA SER A 201 -27.16 9.32 12.70
C SER A 201 -25.87 9.95 12.15
N ASN A 202 -25.29 10.86 12.93
CA ASN A 202 -24.27 11.84 12.56
C ASN A 202 -23.10 11.27 11.72
N GLN A 203 -22.81 11.93 10.58
CA GLN A 203 -21.70 11.56 9.69
C GLN A 203 -20.35 11.63 10.43
N THR A 204 -19.74 10.46 10.68
CA THR A 204 -18.33 10.38 11.07
C THR A 204 -17.45 10.50 9.80
N ILE A 205 -16.72 11.61 9.70
CA ILE A 205 -15.83 11.88 8.56
C ILE A 205 -14.55 11.03 8.73
N PRO A 206 -14.15 10.20 7.76
CA PRO A 206 -12.95 9.37 7.88
C PRO A 206 -11.69 10.26 7.85
N LEU A 207 -11.07 10.49 9.01
CA LEU A 207 -9.85 11.31 9.15
C LEU A 207 -8.55 10.52 8.86
N THR A 208 -8.63 9.23 8.55
CA THR A 208 -7.44 8.40 8.30
C THR A 208 -7.03 8.40 6.83
N GLY A 209 -5.72 8.30 6.57
CA GLY A 209 -5.18 8.22 5.20
C GLY A 209 -5.10 9.57 4.45
N LEU A 210 -5.58 10.66 5.05
CA LEU A 210 -5.63 11.99 4.43
C LEU A 210 -4.25 12.56 4.05
N GLY A 211 -3.17 12.14 4.71
CA GLY A 211 -1.83 12.65 4.40
C GLY A 211 -1.32 12.31 2.99
N LYS A 212 -1.80 11.23 2.38
CA LYS A 212 -1.38 10.83 1.02
C LYS A 212 -2.16 11.54 -0.10
N LYS A 213 -3.24 12.22 0.27
CA LYS A 213 -4.16 12.90 -0.64
C LYS A 213 -3.69 14.33 -0.93
N SER A 214 -4.13 14.89 -2.05
CA SER A 214 -3.96 16.32 -2.33
C SER A 214 -4.88 17.17 -1.45
N ILE A 215 -4.62 18.47 -1.30
CA ILE A 215 -5.51 19.40 -0.58
C ILE A 215 -6.93 19.36 -1.14
N GLU A 216 -7.11 19.27 -2.45
CA GLU A 216 -8.41 19.12 -3.09
C GLU A 216 -9.14 17.82 -2.67
N GLU A 217 -8.41 16.71 -2.65
CA GLU A 217 -8.96 15.41 -2.26
C GLU A 217 -9.29 15.35 -0.76
N VAL A 218 -8.52 16.05 0.08
CA VAL A 218 -8.80 16.20 1.50
C VAL A 218 -10.05 17.05 1.72
N ALA A 219 -10.18 18.20 1.07
CA ALA A 219 -11.38 19.04 1.13
C ALA A 219 -12.64 18.27 0.73
N SER A 220 -12.55 17.50 -0.36
CA SER A 220 -13.62 16.61 -0.82
C SER A 220 -13.98 15.54 0.22
N THR A 221 -12.99 15.00 0.94
CA THR A 221 -13.24 14.02 2.00
C THR A 221 -13.91 14.66 3.23
N LEU A 222 -13.59 15.93 3.52
CA LEU A 222 -14.14 16.72 4.62
C LEU A 222 -15.51 17.36 4.30
N ASN A 223 -16.07 17.13 3.10
CA ASN A 223 -17.30 17.75 2.61
C ASN A 223 -17.28 19.29 2.62
N ILE A 224 -16.12 19.90 2.38
CA ILE A 224 -15.96 21.36 2.25
C ILE A 224 -15.37 21.70 0.88
N SER A 225 -15.55 22.94 0.44
CA SER A 225 -14.95 23.39 -0.84
C SER A 225 -13.42 23.50 -0.71
N VAL A 226 -12.71 23.28 -1.82
CA VAL A 226 -11.24 23.39 -1.86
C VAL A 226 -10.78 24.79 -1.42
N ASP A 227 -11.50 25.82 -1.85
CA ASP A 227 -11.16 27.20 -1.54
C ASP A 227 -11.41 27.51 -0.05
N GLU A 228 -12.48 26.97 0.54
CA GLU A 228 -12.75 27.06 1.98
C GLU A 228 -11.68 26.33 2.80
N PHE A 229 -11.25 25.14 2.36
CA PHE A 229 -10.20 24.41 3.05
C PHE A 229 -8.85 25.14 3.01
N ILE A 230 -8.50 25.73 1.87
CA ILE A 230 -7.30 26.55 1.74
C ILE A 230 -7.37 27.79 2.64
N LEU A 231 -8.54 28.44 2.75
CA LEU A 231 -8.75 29.56 3.67
C LEU A 231 -8.53 29.14 5.12
N LYS A 232 -9.13 28.01 5.54
CA LYS A 232 -8.95 27.43 6.88
C LYS A 232 -7.49 27.09 7.20
N LEU A 233 -6.74 26.57 6.23
CA LEU A 233 -5.30 26.33 6.38
C LEU A 233 -4.52 27.64 6.52
N LYS A 234 -4.88 28.66 5.73
CA LYS A 234 -4.25 29.98 5.79
C LYS A 234 -4.50 30.69 7.13
N GLU A 235 -5.67 30.53 7.73
CA GLU A 235 -5.98 31.01 9.09
C GLU A 235 -5.08 30.36 10.16
N LEU A 236 -4.62 29.13 9.92
CA LEU A 236 -3.63 28.44 10.75
C LEU A 236 -2.17 28.79 10.40
N GLY A 237 -1.96 29.72 9.46
CA GLY A 237 -0.63 30.12 9.00
C GLY A 237 0.00 29.17 7.97
N ILE A 238 -0.80 28.29 7.36
CA ILE A 238 -0.34 27.28 6.40
C ILE A 238 -0.73 27.68 4.98
N GLU A 239 0.26 27.98 4.14
CA GLU A 239 0.03 28.17 2.69
C GLU A 239 0.02 26.84 1.95
N ALA A 240 -1.02 26.60 1.14
CA ALA A 240 -1.19 25.37 0.37
C ALA A 240 -1.87 25.62 -0.98
N LYS A 241 -1.53 24.82 -2.00
CA LYS A 241 -2.18 24.78 -3.32
C LYS A 241 -3.03 23.52 -3.49
N LYS A 242 -3.93 23.54 -4.48
CA LYS A 242 -4.92 22.47 -4.73
C LYS A 242 -4.27 21.08 -4.89
N ASP A 243 -3.14 21.02 -5.58
CA ASP A 243 -2.43 19.78 -5.93
C ASP A 243 -1.41 19.31 -4.88
N ASP A 244 -1.14 20.11 -3.84
CA ASP A 244 -0.11 19.78 -2.86
C ASP A 244 -0.52 18.56 -2.02
N LYS A 245 0.41 17.63 -1.78
CA LYS A 245 0.17 16.50 -0.86
C LYS A 245 0.03 17.03 0.57
N PHE A 246 -1.06 16.68 1.25
CA PHE A 246 -1.36 17.24 2.57
C PHE A 246 -0.29 16.92 3.62
N LYS A 247 0.32 15.73 3.55
CA LYS A 247 1.44 15.37 4.43
C LYS A 247 2.66 16.26 4.22
N ASN A 248 3.01 16.59 2.98
CA ASN A 248 4.20 17.40 2.68
C ASN A 248 4.03 18.82 3.24
N ILE A 249 2.82 19.37 3.10
CA ILE A 249 2.48 20.68 3.70
C ILE A 249 2.55 20.58 5.23
N ALA A 250 1.98 19.55 5.84
CA ALA A 250 2.04 19.40 7.29
C ALA A 250 3.51 19.33 7.80
N GLU A 251 4.35 18.55 7.13
CA GLU A 251 5.78 18.42 7.45
C GLU A 251 6.56 19.72 7.24
N GLN A 252 6.20 20.54 6.25
CA GLN A 252 6.83 21.85 6.01
C GLN A 252 6.65 22.82 7.20
N TYR A 253 5.57 22.67 7.96
CA TYR A 253 5.24 23.50 9.12
C TYR A 253 5.44 22.76 10.45
N ASP A 254 6.23 21.67 10.48
CA ASP A 254 6.50 20.85 11.66
C ASP A 254 5.23 20.33 12.38
N MET A 255 4.17 20.07 11.60
CA MET A 255 2.89 19.56 12.11
C MET A 255 2.58 18.18 11.53
N SER A 256 1.81 17.37 12.27
CA SER A 256 1.19 16.19 11.68
C SER A 256 -0.14 16.55 11.01
N VAL A 257 -0.53 15.74 10.02
CA VAL A 257 -1.86 15.83 9.37
C VAL A 257 -2.99 15.79 10.41
N MET A 258 -2.85 15.00 11.47
CA MET A 258 -3.86 14.95 12.53
C MET A 258 -3.86 16.20 13.39
N ASP A 259 -2.72 16.84 13.64
CA ASP A 259 -2.67 18.08 14.41
C ASP A 259 -3.41 19.20 13.70
N ILE A 260 -3.23 19.30 12.38
CA ILE A 260 -3.96 20.27 11.54
C ILE A 260 -5.46 20.00 11.60
N LEU A 261 -5.88 18.74 11.39
CA LEU A 261 -7.29 18.37 11.45
C LEU A 261 -7.92 18.65 12.82
N THR A 262 -7.17 18.38 13.90
CA THR A 262 -7.61 18.65 15.28
C THR A 262 -7.78 20.16 15.51
N LYS A 263 -6.84 20.99 15.05
CA LYS A 263 -6.94 22.45 15.12
C LYS A 263 -8.12 23.01 14.32
N LEU A 264 -8.49 22.34 13.23
CA LEU A 264 -9.66 22.66 12.41
C LEU A 264 -10.99 22.15 12.99
N GLY A 265 -10.97 21.55 14.19
CA GLY A 265 -12.16 21.05 14.87
C GLY A 265 -12.56 19.62 14.47
N TYR A 266 -11.76 18.93 13.65
CA TYR A 266 -11.98 17.53 13.32
C TYR A 266 -11.25 16.64 14.32
N GLN A 267 -12.01 16.03 15.22
CA GLN A 267 -11.46 15.09 16.20
C GLN A 267 -11.60 13.66 15.72
N LYS A 268 -10.57 12.86 15.99
CA LYS A 268 -10.65 11.41 15.88
C LYS A 268 -11.33 10.91 17.16
N GLU A 269 -12.53 10.37 17.03
CA GLU A 269 -13.11 9.53 18.09
C GLU A 269 -12.32 8.21 18.24
#